data_AF-A0A521NGU1-F1
#
_entry.id   AF-A0A521NGU1-F1
#
_cell.length_a   1.000
_cell.length_b   1.000
_cell.length_c   1.000
_cell.angle_alpha   90.00
_cell.angle_beta   90.00
_cell.angle_gamma   90.00
#
_symmetry.space_group_name_H-M   'P 1'
#
loop_
_entity.id
_entity.type
_entity.pdbx_description
1 polymer ?
#
loop_
_entity_poly.entity_id
_entity_poly.type
_entity_poly.pdbx_seq_one_letter_code
_entity_poly.pdbx_strand_id
1 'polypeptide(L)'
;MNAFVEDFGVAVRQLREAHGWSQEQLAERSDLNRSYVGEVERGRVIPSIVTAHKLATALEINIVHLLSRCEQLGQSRLARRINLAAIAC
;
A
#
# COMPACT_ATOMS: atom_id res chain seq x y z
N MET A 1 10.56 11.27 3.24
CA MET A 1 9.77 10.03 3.08
C MET A 1 9.62 9.77 1.59
N ASN A 2 9.71 8.52 1.13
CA ASN A 2 9.57 8.20 -0.29
C ASN A 2 8.08 8.05 -0.63
N ALA A 3 7.56 8.87 -1.56
CA ALA A 3 6.15 8.86 -1.95
C ALA A 3 5.68 7.47 -2.41
N PHE A 4 6.55 6.70 -3.07
CA PHE A 4 6.24 5.33 -3.49
C PHE A 4 5.99 4.40 -2.29
N VAL A 5 6.73 4.57 -1.20
CA VAL A 5 6.58 3.76 0.03
C VAL A 5 5.27 4.10 0.74
N GLU A 6 4.88 5.38 0.72
CA GLU A 6 3.57 5.82 1.22
C GLU A 6 2.43 5.25 0.38
N ASP A 7 2.52 5.35 -0.96
CA ASP A 7 1.52 4.81 -1.88
C ASP A 7 1.40 3.28 -1.75
N PHE A 8 2.51 2.57 -1.56
CA PHE A 8 2.51 1.14 -1.27
C PHE A 8 1.77 0.82 0.02
N GLY A 9 2.06 1.55 1.10
CA GLY A 9 1.37 1.39 2.38
C GLY A 9 -0.14 1.62 2.28
N VAL A 10 -0.55 2.66 1.54
CA VAL A 10 -1.97 2.95 1.27
C VAL A 10 -2.62 1.82 0.46
N ALA A 11 -1.94 1.27 -0.56
CA ALA A 11 -2.45 0.15 -1.34
C ALA A 11 -2.71 -1.09 -0.46
N VAL A 12 -1.74 -1.47 0.38
CA VAL A 12 -1.89 -2.58 1.33
C VAL A 12 -3.07 -2.35 2.26
N ARG A 13 -3.18 -1.14 2.83
CA ARG A 13 -4.28 -0.78 3.73
C ARG A 13 -5.64 -0.88 3.04
N GLN A 14 -5.79 -0.32 1.84
CA GLN A 14 -7.05 -0.34 1.11
C GLN A 14 -7.51 -1.77 0.78
N LEU A 15 -6.58 -2.62 0.34
CA LEU A 15 -6.87 -4.01 0.05
C LEU A 15 -7.23 -4.80 1.32
N ARG A 16 -6.55 -4.55 2.44
CA ARG A 16 -6.90 -5.12 3.74
C ARG A 16 -8.30 -4.72 4.19
N GLU A 17 -8.62 -3.44 4.09
CA GLU A 17 -9.93 -2.90 4.48
C GLU A 17 -11.05 -3.43 3.57
N ALA A 18 -10.77 -3.67 2.28
CA ALA A 18 -11.72 -4.29 1.36
C ALA A 18 -12.06 -5.74 1.73
N HIS A 19 -11.13 -6.47 2.36
CA HIS A 19 -11.36 -7.77 2.96
C HIS A 19 -12.07 -7.72 4.33
N GLY A 20 -12.27 -6.52 4.89
CA GLY A 20 -12.84 -6.33 6.23
C GLY A 20 -11.89 -6.76 7.36
N TRP A 21 -10.59 -6.86 7.10
CA TRP A 21 -9.61 -7.36 8.06
C TRP A 21 -9.00 -6.27 8.93
N SER A 22 -8.68 -6.60 10.18
CA SER A 22 -7.81 -5.81 11.06
C SER A 22 -6.34 -5.97 10.67
N GLN A 23 -5.47 -5.08 11.15
CA GLN A 23 -4.01 -5.21 10.96
C GLN A 23 -3.46 -6.51 11.56
N GLU A 24 -4.04 -6.99 12.67
CA GLU A 24 -3.68 -8.28 13.29
C GLU A 24 -3.99 -9.43 12.33
N GLN A 25 -5.19 -9.42 11.73
CA GLN A 25 -5.61 -10.45 10.80
C GLN A 25 -4.73 -10.52 9.55
N LEU A 26 -4.29 -9.38 9.00
CA LEU A 26 -3.32 -9.37 7.89
C LEU A 26 -1.93 -9.85 8.35
N ALA A 27 -1.50 -9.45 9.54
CA ALA A 27 -0.21 -9.85 10.10
C ALA A 27 -0.13 -11.38 10.28
N GLU A 28 -1.17 -11.99 10.86
CA GLU A 28 -1.29 -13.45 11.00
C GLU A 28 -1.21 -14.16 9.63
N ARG A 29 -2.00 -13.69 8.64
CA ARG A 29 -2.06 -14.30 7.29
C ARG A 29 -0.77 -14.15 6.50
N SER A 30 -0.02 -13.08 6.75
CA SER A 30 1.25 -12.80 6.07
C SER A 30 2.46 -13.28 6.84
N ASP A 31 2.28 -13.91 8.01
CA ASP A 31 3.35 -14.31 8.92
C ASP A 31 4.29 -13.12 9.20
N LEU A 32 3.69 -11.99 9.60
CA LEU A 32 4.38 -10.74 9.96
C LEU A 32 3.93 -10.29 11.34
N ASN A 33 4.69 -9.36 11.94
CA ASN A 33 4.27 -8.73 13.18
C ASN A 33 3.22 -7.63 12.91
N ARG A 34 2.16 -7.57 13.72
CA ARG A 34 1.11 -6.52 13.64
C ARG A 34 1.67 -5.10 13.60
N SER A 35 2.65 -4.79 14.46
CA SER A 35 3.28 -3.46 14.49
C SER A 35 4.02 -3.17 13.19
N TYR A 36 4.69 -4.17 12.60
CA TYR A 36 5.37 -4.02 11.32
C TYR A 36 4.37 -3.80 10.16
N VAL A 37 3.25 -4.52 10.12
CA VAL A 37 2.15 -4.23 9.16
C VAL A 37 1.66 -2.80 9.30
N GLY A 38 1.48 -2.31 10.54
CA GLY A 38 1.11 -0.92 10.78
C GLY A 38 2.15 0.10 10.30
N GLU A 39 3.44 -0.19 10.45
CA GLU A 39 4.52 0.66 9.92
C GLU A 39 4.54 0.66 8.38
N VAL A 40 4.29 -0.50 7.75
CA VAL A 40 4.16 -0.62 6.28
C VAL A 40 2.99 0.22 5.78
N GLU A 41 1.80 0.07 6.37
CA GLU A 41 0.60 0.81 5.94
C GLU A 41 0.73 2.33 6.09
N ARG A 42 1.56 2.79 7.04
CA ARG A 42 1.87 4.21 7.24
C ARG A 42 3.06 4.70 6.41
N GLY A 43 3.68 3.83 5.61
CA GLY A 43 4.86 4.16 4.81
C GLY A 43 6.11 4.50 5.62
N ARG A 44 6.24 3.98 6.85
CA ARG A 44 7.35 4.27 7.77
C ARG A 44 8.56 3.36 7.57
N VAL A 45 8.35 2.20 6.96
CA VAL A 45 9.38 1.22 6.63
C VAL A 45 9.34 0.87 5.16
N ILE A 46 10.47 0.44 4.61
CA ILE A 46 10.57 -0.08 3.24
C ILE A 46 10.45 -1.60 3.31
N PRO A 47 9.35 -2.20 2.84
CA PRO A 47 9.23 -3.65 2.77
C PRO A 47 10.21 -4.23 1.76
N SER A 48 10.80 -5.38 2.08
CA SER A 48 11.56 -6.15 1.09
C SER A 48 10.63 -6.70 0.00
N ILE A 49 11.18 -7.13 -1.14
CA ILE A 49 10.41 -7.82 -2.19
C ILE A 49 9.70 -9.07 -1.66
N VAL A 50 10.35 -9.80 -0.74
CA VAL A 50 9.78 -10.98 -0.08
C VAL A 50 8.60 -10.59 0.80
N THR A 51 8.73 -9.53 1.59
CA THR A 51 7.63 -8.99 2.40
C THR A 51 6.45 -8.55 1.54
N ALA A 52 6.71 -7.82 0.45
CA ALA A 52 5.67 -7.39 -0.48
C ALA A 52 4.95 -8.61 -1.09
N HIS A 53 5.68 -9.69 -1.41
CA HIS A 53 5.09 -10.93 -1.87
C HIS A 53 4.22 -11.61 -0.80
N LYS A 54 4.70 -11.70 0.47
CA LYS A 54 3.90 -12.24 1.59
C LYS A 54 2.59 -11.48 1.78
N LEU A 55 2.65 -10.14 1.73
CA LEU A 55 1.47 -9.28 1.85
C LEU A 55 0.49 -9.50 0.69
N ALA A 56 0.98 -9.58 -0.55
CA ALA A 56 0.14 -9.86 -1.71
C ALA A 56 -0.56 -11.22 -1.58
N THR A 57 0.19 -12.27 -1.26
CA THR A 57 -0.35 -13.62 -1.05
C THR A 57 -1.38 -13.65 0.07
N ALA A 58 -1.12 -12.98 1.19
CA ALA A 58 -2.07 -12.89 2.31
C ALA A 58 -3.35 -12.16 1.93
N LEU A 59 -3.27 -11.17 1.04
CA LEU A 59 -4.40 -10.42 0.47
C LEU A 59 -5.10 -11.15 -0.69
N GLU A 60 -4.71 -12.40 -0.96
CA GLU A 60 -5.30 -13.26 -2.01
C GLU A 60 -5.14 -12.67 -3.43
N ILE A 61 -4.06 -11.93 -3.67
CA ILE A 61 -3.72 -11.36 -4.97
C ILE A 61 -2.25 -11.64 -5.33
N ASN A 62 -1.91 -11.48 -6.60
CA ASN A 62 -0.50 -11.51 -7.00
C ASN A 62 0.21 -10.17 -6.68
N ILE A 63 1.53 -10.22 -6.59
CA ILE A 63 2.34 -9.03 -6.29
C ILE A 63 2.22 -7.94 -7.37
N VAL A 64 2.00 -8.34 -8.64
CA VAL A 64 1.83 -7.40 -9.75
C VAL A 64 0.60 -6.52 -9.50
N HIS A 65 -0.52 -7.11 -9.09
CA HIS A 65 -1.75 -6.37 -8.80
C HIS A 65 -1.59 -5.42 -7.61
N LEU A 66 -0.88 -5.83 -6.57
CA LEU A 66 -0.54 -4.96 -5.44
C LEU A 66 0.29 -3.75 -5.88
N LEU A 67 1.31 -3.97 -6.71
CA LEU A 67 2.17 -2.90 -7.23
C LEU A 67 1.43 -2.00 -8.22
N SER A 68 0.58 -2.55 -9.09
CA SER A 68 -0.28 -1.76 -9.97
C SER A 68 -1.21 -0.84 -9.17
N ARG A 69 -1.77 -1.32 -8.05
CA ARG A 69 -2.58 -0.47 -7.16
C ARG A 69 -1.76 0.67 -6.56
N CYS A 70 -0.53 0.38 -6.13
CA CYS A 70 0.42 1.40 -5.64
C CYS A 70 0.70 2.47 -6.72
N GLU A 71 1.00 2.07 -7.96
CA GLU A 71 1.26 3.02 -9.05
C GLU A 71 0.05 3.89 -9.41
N GLN A 72 -1.16 3.31 -9.43
CA GLN A 72 -2.40 4.05 -9.67
C GLN A 72 -2.62 5.18 -8.64
N LEU A 73 -2.26 4.96 -7.38
CA LEU A 73 -2.36 5.98 -6.33
C LEU A 73 -1.39 7.14 -6.59
N GLY A 74 -0.16 6.83 -6.98
CA GLY A 74 0.84 7.83 -7.36
C GLY A 74 0.41 8.65 -8.58
N GLN A 75 -0.11 8.00 -9.62
CA GLN A 75 -0.64 8.65 -10.82
C GLN A 75 -1.83 9.57 -10.52
N SER A 76 -2.78 9.09 -9.70
CA SER A 76 -3.95 9.87 -9.29
C SER A 76 -3.54 11.11 -8.49
N ARG A 77 -2.54 10.95 -7.60
CA ARG A 77 -1.95 12.05 -6.83
C ARG A 77 -1.31 13.10 -7.75
N LEU A 78 -0.57 12.67 -8.77
CA LEU A 78 0.06 13.56 -9.75
C LEU A 78 -0.98 14.29 -10.61
N ALA A 79 -1.95 13.57 -11.16
CA ALA A 79 -3.02 14.15 -11.98
C ALA A 79 -3.80 15.23 -11.22
N ARG A 80 -4.14 14.97 -9.94
CA ARG A 80 -4.80 15.96 -9.09
C ARG A 80 -3.96 17.23 -8.88
N ARG A 81 -2.64 17.08 -8.72
CA ARG A 81 -1.74 18.24 -8.56
C ARG A 81 -1.66 19.07 -9.84
N ILE A 82 -1.61 18.44 -11.01
CA ILE A 82 -1.61 19.13 -12.31
C ILE A 82 -2.91 19.91 -12.48
N ASN A 83 -4.06 19.28 -12.21
CA ASN A 83 -5.37 19.93 -12.34
C ASN A 83 -5.52 21.13 -11.40
N LEU A 84 -5.03 21.05 -10.15
CA LEU A 84 -5.06 22.17 -9.21
C LEU A 84 -4.17 23.34 -9.66
N ALA A 85 -3.00 23.05 -10.24
CA ALA A 85 -2.12 24.09 -10.77
C ALA A 85 -2.75 24.79 -11.99
N ALA A 86 -3.46 24.07 -12.85
CA ALA A 86 -4.13 24.62 -14.03
C ALA A 86 -5.31 25.55 -13.70
N ILE A 87 -5.92 25.44 -12.51
CA ILE A 87 -7.03 26.32 -12.06
C ILE A 87 -6.50 27.61 -11.40
N ALA A 88 -5.23 27.62 -10.97
CA ALA A 88 -4.61 28.76 -10.30
C ALA A 88 -3.90 29.74 -11.26
N CYS A 89 -3.97 29.50 -12.57
CA CYS A 89 -3.49 30.37 -13.64
C CYS A 89 -4.67 31.03 -14.35
#